data_AF-A0A819NI82-F1
#
_entry.id   AF-A0A819NI82-F1
#
_cell.length_a   1.000
_cell.length_b   1.000
_cell.length_c   1.000
_cell.angle_alpha   90.00
_cell.angle_beta   90.00
_cell.angle_gamma   90.00
#
_symmetry.space_group_name_H-M   'P 1'
#
loop_
_entity.id
_entity.type
_entity.pdbx_description
1 polymer ?
#
loop_
_entity_poly.entity_id
_entity_poly.type
_entity_poly.pdbx_seq_one_letter_code
_entity_poly.pdbx_strand_id
1 'polypeptide(L)'
;AQAFKSKVDVGSVIVTKLDSHAKGGGALSAVAATKSPIIFIGTGEHIDDFEVFKTKPFISKLLGMGDIQGLVEKVNDLKLEDNEELIEKLKHGNLKTEYAEIFGTKFLTCLKVFETLP
;
A
#
# COMPACT_ATOMS: atom_id res chain seq x y z
N ALA A 1 -5.52 15.33 12.51
CA ALA A 1 -4.48 15.62 11.50
C ALA A 1 -4.39 17.10 11.17
N GLN A 2 -5.38 17.69 10.48
CA GLN A 2 -5.35 19.10 10.04
C GLN A 2 -5.14 20.11 11.18
N ALA A 3 -5.88 19.97 12.29
CA ALA A 3 -5.75 20.85 13.45
C ALA A 3 -4.36 20.81 14.12
N PHE A 4 -3.60 19.73 13.95
CA PHE A 4 -2.24 19.63 14.48
C PHE A 4 -1.25 20.31 13.54
N LYS A 5 -1.37 20.07 12.22
CA LYS A 5 -0.58 20.76 11.17
C LYS A 5 -0.76 22.28 11.18
N SER A 6 -1.94 22.77 11.57
CA SER A 6 -2.18 24.22 11.67
C SER A 6 -1.59 24.86 12.93
N LYS A 7 -1.15 24.07 13.90
CA LYS A 7 -0.54 24.54 15.16
C LYS A 7 0.96 24.31 15.18
N VAL A 8 1.44 23.23 14.55
CA VAL A 8 2.83 22.82 14.51
C VAL A 8 3.14 22.33 13.10
N ASP A 9 4.32 22.64 12.60
CA ASP A 9 4.75 22.15 11.31
C ASP A 9 5.05 20.64 11.38
N VAL A 10 4.20 19.83 10.74
CA VAL A 10 4.39 18.37 10.66
C VAL A 10 5.20 18.04 9.42
N GLY A 11 6.42 17.54 9.60
CA GLY A 11 7.26 17.09 8.49
C GLY A 11 6.81 15.74 7.93
N SER A 12 6.49 14.79 8.80
CA SER A 12 6.20 13.39 8.41
C SER A 12 5.19 12.74 9.35
N VAL A 13 4.56 11.67 8.88
CA VAL A 13 3.58 10.87 9.63
C VAL A 13 4.09 9.45 9.82
N ILE A 14 3.79 8.86 10.96
CA ILE A 14 4.02 7.44 11.26
C ILE A 14 2.64 6.82 11.50
N VAL A 15 2.39 5.66 10.91
CA VAL A 15 1.10 4.96 11.03
C VAL A 15 1.29 3.65 11.77
N THR A 16 0.74 3.57 12.98
CA THR A 16 0.86 2.38 13.84
C THR A 16 -0.39 1.50 13.78
N LYS A 17 -0.27 0.26 14.28
CA LYS A 17 -1.36 -0.72 14.39
C LYS A 17 -1.99 -1.11 13.05
N LEU A 18 -1.15 -1.36 12.04
CA LEU A 18 -1.56 -1.85 10.71
C LEU A 18 -1.69 -3.39 10.60
N ASP A 19 -1.48 -4.10 11.71
CA ASP A 19 -1.83 -5.50 11.91
C ASP A 19 -3.34 -5.74 11.93
N SER A 20 -4.11 -4.76 12.39
CA SER A 20 -5.56 -4.90 12.51
C SER A 20 -6.26 -4.81 11.15
N HIS A 21 -7.52 -5.27 11.08
CA HIS A 21 -8.40 -5.15 9.90
C HIS A 21 -8.70 -3.69 9.47
N ALA A 22 -8.07 -2.70 10.10
CA ALA A 22 -8.12 -1.31 9.71
C ALA A 22 -7.52 -1.14 8.31
N LYS A 23 -8.38 -0.84 7.33
CA LYS A 23 -8.03 -0.66 5.90
C LYS A 23 -7.23 0.62 5.60
N GLY A 24 -6.44 1.14 6.54
CA GLY A 24 -5.56 2.29 6.30
C GLY A 24 -6.24 3.63 5.99
N GLY A 25 -7.56 3.76 6.10
CA GLY A 25 -8.29 4.99 5.72
C GLY A 25 -7.90 6.23 6.56
N GLY A 26 -7.51 6.04 7.82
CA GLY A 26 -6.98 7.10 8.67
C GLY A 26 -5.63 7.63 8.18
N ALA A 27 -4.78 6.75 7.64
CA ALA A 27 -3.49 7.13 7.06
C ALA A 27 -3.70 8.01 5.82
N LEU A 28 -4.59 7.60 4.91
CA LEU A 28 -4.92 8.36 3.70
C LEU A 28 -5.47 9.75 4.07
N SER A 29 -6.37 9.81 5.05
CA SER A 29 -6.95 11.08 5.55
C SER A 29 -5.90 11.98 6.20
N ALA A 30 -4.96 11.41 6.96
CA ALA A 30 -3.89 12.17 7.59
C ALA A 30 -2.96 12.79 6.55
N VAL A 31 -2.57 12.01 5.55
CA VAL A 31 -1.72 12.44 4.43
C VAL A 31 -2.41 13.52 3.60
N ALA A 32 -3.68 13.31 3.22
CA ALA A 32 -4.46 14.30 2.49
C ALA A 32 -4.61 15.63 3.26
N ALA A 33 -4.78 15.57 4.59
CA ALA A 33 -4.97 16.74 5.43
C ALA A 33 -3.68 17.49 5.78
N THR A 34 -2.56 16.77 5.94
CA THR A 34 -1.27 17.35 6.38
C THR A 34 -0.34 17.66 5.23
N LYS A 35 -0.52 16.99 4.08
CA LYS A 35 0.43 16.96 2.95
C LYS A 35 1.84 16.52 3.37
N SER A 36 1.93 15.71 4.42
CA SER A 36 3.18 15.17 4.95
C SER A 36 3.31 13.70 4.54
N PRO A 37 4.50 13.24 4.08
CA PRO A 37 4.70 11.84 3.71
C PRO A 37 4.65 10.92 4.92
N ILE A 38 4.26 9.65 4.68
CA ILE A 38 4.43 8.58 5.66
C ILE A 38 5.82 8.00 5.49
N ILE A 39 6.56 7.90 6.58
CA ILE A 39 7.95 7.39 6.56
C ILE A 39 8.06 5.98 7.17
N PHE A 40 7.22 5.67 8.16
CA PHE A 40 7.24 4.39 8.86
C PHE A 40 5.83 3.88 9.15
N ILE A 41 5.73 2.57 9.26
CA ILE A 41 4.54 1.86 9.69
C ILE A 41 4.85 0.91 10.84
N GLY A 42 3.91 0.82 11.78
CA GLY A 42 3.91 -0.20 12.83
C GLY A 42 2.92 -1.30 12.47
N THR A 43 3.42 -2.52 12.26
CA THR A 43 2.68 -3.72 11.88
C THR A 43 2.43 -4.66 13.07
N GLY A 44 2.63 -4.19 14.30
CA GLY A 44 2.42 -4.97 15.52
C GLY A 44 2.81 -4.20 16.79
N GLU A 45 3.06 -4.94 17.87
CA GLU A 45 3.38 -4.39 19.19
C GLU A 45 4.86 -4.53 19.57
N HIS A 46 5.59 -5.41 18.88
CA HIS A 46 7.02 -5.62 19.15
C HIS A 46 7.88 -4.55 18.48
N ILE A 47 9.12 -4.40 18.96
CA ILE A 47 10.06 -3.41 18.42
C ILE A 47 10.46 -3.71 16.97
N ASP A 48 10.41 -5.00 16.61
CA ASP A 48 10.74 -5.49 15.27
C ASP A 48 9.59 -5.27 14.27
N ASP A 49 8.39 -4.93 14.75
CA ASP A 49 7.21 -4.66 13.93
C ASP A 49 7.17 -3.20 13.41
N PHE A 50 8.33 -2.53 13.38
CA PHE A 50 8.47 -1.15 12.92
C PHE A 50 9.23 -1.10 11.59
N GLU A 51 8.51 -0.82 10.51
CA GLU A 51 8.99 -0.99 9.14
C GLU A 51 8.95 0.32 8.35
N VAL A 52 9.86 0.46 7.38
CA VAL A 52 9.85 1.59 6.43
C VAL A 52 8.60 1.52 5.57
N PHE A 53 7.91 2.66 5.43
CA PHE A 53 6.72 2.73 4.60
C PHE A 53 7.04 2.57 3.12
N LYS A 54 6.34 1.64 2.46
CA LYS A 54 6.35 1.48 1.00
C LYS A 54 4.95 1.64 0.45
N THR A 55 4.76 2.63 -0.42
CA THR A 55 3.44 3.02 -0.94
C THR A 55 2.75 1.91 -1.73
N LYS A 56 3.48 1.22 -2.64
CA LYS A 56 2.91 0.18 -3.51
C LYS A 56 2.33 -1.01 -2.72
N PRO A 57 3.09 -1.66 -1.82
CA PRO A 57 2.54 -2.74 -0.97
C PRO A 57 1.35 -2.29 -0.11
N PHE A 58 1.41 -1.07 0.45
CA PHE A 58 0.34 -0.55 1.29
C PHE A 58 -0.98 -0.38 0.52
N ILE A 59 -0.93 0.18 -0.70
CA ILE A 59 -2.12 0.36 -1.54
C ILE A 59 -2.67 -0.98 -2.03
N SER A 60 -1.81 -1.94 -2.37
CA SER A 60 -2.22 -3.31 -2.71
C SER A 60 -3.04 -3.92 -1.57
N LYS A 61 -2.49 -3.91 -0.35
CA LYS A 61 -3.16 -4.41 0.87
C LYS A 61 -4.47 -3.68 1.14
N LEU A 62 -4.50 -2.36 0.98
CA LEU A 62 -5.69 -1.51 1.19
C LEU A 62 -6.83 -1.86 0.22
N LEU A 63 -6.50 -2.17 -1.03
CA LEU A 63 -7.47 -2.52 -2.06
C LEU A 63 -7.85 -4.02 -2.06
N GLY A 64 -7.28 -4.80 -1.15
CA GLY A 64 -7.58 -6.24 -1.04
C GLY A 64 -6.95 -7.07 -2.16
N MET A 65 -6.05 -6.48 -2.94
CA MET A 65 -5.05 -7.26 -3.65
C MET A 65 -4.10 -7.79 -2.59
N GLY A 66 -4.17 -9.08 -2.29
CA GLY A 66 -3.14 -9.73 -1.48
C GLY A 66 -1.74 -9.49 -2.05
N ASP A 67 -0.73 -10.12 -1.46
CA ASP A 67 0.66 -9.93 -1.86
C ASP A 67 0.98 -10.61 -3.21
N ILE A 68 0.37 -10.11 -4.29
CA ILE A 68 0.62 -10.54 -5.67
C ILE A 68 2.07 -10.22 -6.05
N GLN A 69 2.62 -9.12 -5.52
CA GLN A 69 4.01 -8.72 -5.74
C GLN A 69 4.98 -9.73 -5.10
N GLY A 70 4.81 -10.05 -3.81
CA GLY A 70 5.64 -11.04 -3.11
C GLY A 70 5.45 -12.47 -3.63
N LEU A 71 4.26 -12.79 -4.15
CA LEU A 71 4.04 -14.05 -4.87
C LEU A 71 4.81 -14.08 -6.19
N VAL A 72 4.80 -13.00 -6.98
CA VAL A 72 5.57 -12.88 -8.23
C VAL A 72 7.08 -12.88 -7.95
N GLU A 73 7.54 -12.22 -6.89
CA GLU A 73 8.95 -12.23 -6.46
C GLU A 73 9.38 -13.65 -6.07
N LYS A 74 8.60 -14.37 -5.26
CA LYS A 74 8.88 -15.78 -4.95
C LYS A 74 8.89 -16.69 -6.17
N VAL A 75 7.99 -16.47 -7.14
CA VAL A 75 7.94 -17.24 -8.39
C VAL A 75 9.15 -16.94 -9.28
N ASN A 76 9.60 -15.68 -9.33
CA ASN A 76 10.81 -15.27 -10.05
C ASN A 76 12.09 -15.82 -9.39
N ASP A 77 12.17 -15.80 -8.05
CA ASP A 77 13.30 -16.37 -7.30
C ASP A 77 13.45 -17.87 -7.51
N LEU A 78 12.35 -18.57 -7.78
CA LEU A 78 12.35 -20.01 -8.11
C LEU A 78 12.87 -20.31 -9.53
N LYS A 79 13.27 -19.29 -10.33
CA LYS A 79 13.82 -19.42 -11.69
C LYS A 79 13.05 -20.43 -12.57
N LEU A 80 11.72 -20.37 -12.51
CA LEU A 80 10.89 -21.06 -13.48
C LEU A 80 10.92 -20.23 -14.76
N GLU A 81 11.94 -20.44 -15.58
CA GLU A 81 12.27 -19.68 -16.80
C GLU A 81 11.14 -19.68 -17.85
N ASP A 82 10.08 -20.49 -17.68
CA ASP A 82 8.99 -20.69 -18.65
C ASP A 82 7.58 -20.25 -18.18
N ASN A 83 7.47 -19.33 -17.22
CA ASN A 83 6.16 -19.05 -16.59
C ASN A 83 5.60 -17.64 -16.78
N GLU A 84 5.97 -16.88 -17.82
CA GLU A 84 5.25 -15.65 -18.17
C GLU A 84 3.74 -15.92 -18.36
N GLU A 85 3.39 -17.03 -19.03
CA GLU A 85 2.00 -17.46 -19.20
C GLU A 85 1.29 -17.83 -17.88
N LEU A 86 2.04 -18.38 -16.92
CA LEU A 86 1.51 -18.84 -15.64
C LEU A 86 1.35 -17.67 -14.67
N ILE A 87 2.26 -16.68 -14.74
CA ILE A 87 2.14 -15.38 -14.10
C ILE A 87 0.93 -14.62 -14.67
N GLU A 88 0.74 -14.62 -15.99
CA GLU A 88 -0.41 -14.02 -16.66
C GLU A 88 -1.72 -14.73 -16.26
N LYS A 89 -1.75 -16.06 -16.22
CA LYS A 89 -2.91 -16.85 -15.76
C LYS A 89 -3.18 -16.71 -14.26
N LEU A 90 -2.18 -16.46 -13.42
CA LEU A 90 -2.37 -16.16 -11.99
C LEU A 90 -2.93 -14.75 -11.76
N LYS A 91 -2.45 -13.76 -12.54
CA LYS A 91 -3.01 -12.41 -12.56
C LYS A 91 -4.47 -12.39 -13.03
N HIS A 92 -4.78 -13.15 -14.08
CA HIS A 92 -6.12 -13.20 -14.67
C HIS A 92 -7.06 -14.21 -14.00
N GLY A 93 -6.54 -15.28 -13.40
CA GLY A 93 -7.33 -16.43 -12.92
C GLY A 93 -8.04 -16.21 -11.59
N ASN A 94 -7.63 -15.24 -10.77
CA ASN A 94 -8.22 -14.96 -9.47
C ASN A 94 -8.91 -13.58 -9.35
N LEU A 95 -8.85 -12.74 -10.39
CA LEU A 95 -9.41 -11.39 -10.35
C LEU A 95 -10.45 -11.26 -11.45
N LYS A 96 -11.72 -11.41 -11.05
CA LYS A 96 -12.86 -11.17 -11.94
C LYS A 96 -12.69 -9.85 -12.68
N THR A 97 -12.81 -9.94 -14.00
CA THR A 97 -12.49 -8.96 -15.05
C THR A 97 -13.22 -7.61 -14.93
N GLU A 98 -14.18 -7.47 -14.02
CA GLU A 98 -14.92 -6.24 -13.76
C GLU A 98 -14.19 -5.31 -12.75
N TYR A 99 -13.33 -5.87 -11.91
CA TYR A 99 -12.60 -5.07 -10.92
C TYR A 99 -11.44 -4.29 -11.53
N ALA A 100 -10.84 -4.73 -12.65
CA ALA A 100 -9.58 -4.19 -13.17
C ALA A 100 -9.61 -2.70 -13.57
N GLU A 101 -10.69 -2.20 -14.17
CA GLU A 101 -10.80 -0.79 -14.60
C GLU A 101 -11.06 0.17 -13.42
N ILE A 102 -12.00 -0.20 -12.54
CA ILE A 102 -12.26 0.52 -11.29
C ILE A 102 -11.00 0.48 -10.40
N PHE A 103 -10.32 -0.66 -10.38
CA PHE A 103 -9.07 -0.88 -9.67
C PHE A 103 -7.96 0.01 -10.20
N GLY A 104 -7.70 0.03 -11.50
CA GLY A 104 -6.69 0.90 -12.09
C GLY A 104 -6.92 2.37 -11.74
N THR A 105 -8.16 2.84 -11.88
CA THR A 105 -8.52 4.24 -11.57
C THR A 105 -8.37 4.57 -10.08
N LYS A 106 -8.84 3.68 -9.19
CA LYS A 106 -8.82 3.88 -7.74
C LYS A 106 -7.43 3.67 -7.14
N PHE A 107 -6.67 2.72 -7.64
CA PHE A 107 -5.26 2.48 -7.32
C PHE A 107 -4.44 3.71 -7.70
N LEU A 108 -4.58 4.21 -8.93
CA LEU A 108 -3.84 5.38 -9.41
C LEU A 108 -4.22 6.64 -8.61
N THR A 109 -5.48 6.77 -8.19
CA THR A 109 -5.92 7.88 -7.35
C THR A 109 -5.30 7.82 -5.96
N CYS A 110 -5.28 6.64 -5.32
CA CYS A 110 -4.62 6.47 -4.02
C CYS A 110 -3.11 6.66 -4.13
N LEU A 111 -2.50 6.15 -5.19
CA LEU A 111 -1.08 6.27 -5.45
C LEU A 111 -0.69 7.75 -5.61
N LYS A 112 -1.48 8.52 -6.35
CA LYS A 112 -1.30 9.98 -6.45
C LYS A 112 -1.38 10.66 -5.09
N VAL A 113 -2.27 10.28 -4.18
CA VAL A 113 -2.33 10.90 -2.84
C VAL A 113 -1.02 10.74 -2.06
N PHE A 114 -0.31 9.63 -2.26
CA PHE A 114 0.98 9.37 -1.61
C PHE A 114 2.20 9.81 -2.42
N GLU A 115 2.13 9.83 -3.76
CA GLU A 115 3.24 10.25 -4.65
C GLU A 115 3.24 11.75 -4.98
N THR A 116 2.11 12.46 -4.88
CA THR A 116 2.04 13.92 -5.12
C THR A 116 2.55 14.76 -3.95
N LEU A 117 3.14 14.11 -2.95
CA LEU A 117 3.74 14.77 -1.80
C LEU A 117 5.26 14.76 -1.96
N PRO A 118 5.91 15.89 -1.66
CA PRO A 118 7.35 16.07 -1.86
C PRO A 118 8.20 15.09 -1.05
#